data_AF-C5LQ16-F1
#
_entry.id   AF-C5LQ16-F1
#
_cell.length_a   1.000
_cell.length_b   1.000
_cell.length_c   1.000
_cell.angle_alpha   90.00
_cell.angle_beta   90.00
_cell.angle_gamma   90.00
#
_symmetry.space_group_name_H-M   'P 1'
#
loop_
_entity.id
_entity.type
_entity.pdbx_description
1 polymer ?
#
loop_
_entity_poly.entity_id
_entity_poly.type
_entity_poly.pdbx_seq_one_letter_code
_entity_poly.pdbx_strand_id
1 'polypeptide(L)'
;MTSYLYKSTIMGYLKKYIRGLEYDQVSASLMSGEITLHAFELEIDAIREWVDTILPYTTEITRAYCSMAVVKIPWTQIRYKP
;
A
#
# COMPACT_ATOMS: atom_id res chain seq x y z
N MET A 1 -7.60 7.54 -20.00
CA MET A 1 -8.30 6.25 -19.84
C MET A 1 -7.40 5.17 -19.22
N THR A 2 -6.12 5.11 -19.59
CA THR A 2 -5.10 4.21 -18.99
C THR A 2 -4.75 4.48 -17.52
N SER A 3 -4.78 5.74 -17.08
CA SER A 3 -4.49 6.15 -15.69
C SER A 3 -5.45 5.55 -14.65
N TYR A 4 -6.74 5.46 -15.01
CA TYR A 4 -7.78 4.91 -14.14
C TYR A 4 -7.62 3.40 -13.91
N LEU A 5 -7.23 2.67 -14.96
CA LEU A 5 -7.02 1.23 -14.88
C LEU A 5 -5.87 0.91 -13.94
N TYR A 6 -4.72 1.57 -14.07
CA TYR A 6 -3.59 1.39 -13.16
C TYR A 6 -3.92 1.71 -11.71
N LYS A 7 -4.61 2.83 -11.45
CA LYS A 7 -5.05 3.17 -10.10
C LYS A 7 -5.97 2.09 -9.53
N SER A 8 -6.94 1.61 -10.32
CA SER A 8 -7.89 0.59 -9.88
C SER A 8 -7.23 -0.76 -9.57
N THR A 9 -6.26 -1.19 -10.39
CA THR A 9 -5.50 -2.42 -10.17
C THR A 9 -4.68 -2.33 -8.88
N ILE A 10 -3.92 -1.24 -8.71
CA ILE A 10 -3.10 -1.02 -7.51
C ILE A 10 -3.97 -0.95 -6.27
N MET A 11 -5.10 -0.26 -6.34
CA MET A 11 -6.08 -0.22 -5.25
C MET A 11 -6.66 -1.60 -4.93
N GLY A 12 -6.94 -2.42 -5.93
CA GLY A 12 -7.39 -3.80 -5.74
C GLY A 12 -6.38 -4.63 -4.93
N TYR A 13 -5.10 -4.51 -5.25
CA TYR A 13 -4.03 -5.16 -4.48
C TYR A 13 -3.89 -4.60 -3.06
N LEU A 14 -3.92 -3.27 -2.91
CA LEU A 14 -3.76 -2.61 -1.61
C LEU A 14 -4.93 -2.89 -0.66
N LYS A 15 -6.16 -3.07 -1.17
CA LYS A 15 -7.34 -3.44 -0.36
C LYS A 15 -7.16 -4.74 0.43
N LYS A 16 -6.26 -5.63 0.01
CA LYS A 16 -5.96 -6.86 0.77
C LYS A 16 -5.16 -6.57 2.04
N TYR A 17 -4.35 -5.51 2.03
CA TYR A 17 -3.41 -5.18 3.11
C TYR A 17 -3.82 -3.94 3.90
N ILE A 18 -4.76 -3.14 3.39
CA ILE A 18 -5.22 -1.91 4.00
C ILE A 18 -6.70 -2.06 4.33
N ARG A 19 -7.01 -1.95 5.63
CA ARG A 19 -8.36 -2.04 6.15
C ARG A 19 -9.12 -0.76 5.81
N GLY A 20 -10.25 -0.90 5.11
CA GLY A 20 -11.13 0.24 4.79
C GLY A 20 -10.54 1.24 3.79
N LEU A 21 -9.65 0.80 2.88
CA LEU A 21 -9.04 1.69 1.89
C LEU A 21 -10.10 2.42 1.02
N GLU A 22 -10.14 3.74 1.13
CA GLU A 22 -10.96 4.63 0.32
C GLU A 22 -10.18 5.21 -0.86
N TYR A 23 -10.88 5.64 -1.91
CA TYR A 23 -10.25 6.24 -3.11
C TYR A 23 -9.55 7.57 -2.82
N ASP A 24 -10.03 8.23 -1.78
CA ASP A 24 -9.70 9.54 -1.24
C ASP A 24 -8.31 9.54 -0.60
N GLN A 25 -7.96 8.41 0.03
CA GLN A 25 -6.68 8.19 0.69
C GLN A 25 -5.54 7.89 -0.29
N VAL A 26 -5.87 7.70 -1.59
CA VAL A 26 -4.92 7.36 -2.65
C VAL A 26 -4.76 8.53 -3.60
N SER A 27 -3.66 9.27 -3.46
CA SER A 27 -3.23 10.26 -4.43
C SER A 27 -2.31 9.61 -5.45
N ALA A 28 -2.67 9.64 -6.73
CA ALA A 28 -1.85 9.09 -7.80
C ALA A 28 -1.46 10.19 -8.78
N SER A 29 -0.19 10.60 -8.73
CA SER A 29 0.40 11.47 -9.73
C SER A 29 1.07 10.60 -10.79
N LEU A 30 0.31 10.23 -11.82
CA LEU A 30 0.84 9.41 -12.92
C LEU A 30 1.98 10.11 -13.67
N MET A 31 1.93 11.44 -13.82
CA MET A 31 2.97 12.21 -14.52
C MET A 31 4.33 12.14 -13.81
N SER A 32 4.35 12.14 -12.48
CA SER A 32 5.57 12.00 -11.68
C SER A 32 5.90 10.54 -11.34
N GLY A 33 4.97 9.62 -11.59
CA GLY A 33 5.11 8.23 -11.18
C GLY A 33 5.12 8.07 -9.67
N GLU A 34 4.29 8.82 -8.96
CA GLU A 34 4.21 8.70 -7.52
C GLU A 34 2.77 8.42 -7.11
N ILE A 35 2.59 7.37 -6.30
CA ILE A 35 1.34 7.06 -5.64
C ILE A 35 1.57 7.25 -4.15
N THR A 36 0.85 8.18 -3.56
CA THR A 36 0.90 8.46 -2.14
C THR A 36 -0.37 7.96 -1.48
N LEU A 37 -0.19 7.19 -0.41
CA LEU A 37 -1.22 6.72 0.48
C LEU A 37 -1.14 7.56 1.76
N HIS A 38 -2.27 8.13 2.16
CA HIS A 38 -2.35 8.95 3.37
C HIS A 38 -3.25 8.29 4.41
N ALA A 39 -2.79 8.29 5.67
CA ALA A 39 -3.56 7.96 6.86
C ALA A 39 -4.37 6.66 6.72
N PHE A 40 -3.67 5.53 6.62
CA PHE A 40 -4.29 4.21 6.42
C PHE A 40 -3.95 3.22 7.52
N GLU A 41 -4.84 2.26 7.73
CA GLU A 41 -4.69 1.20 8.72
C GLU A 41 -4.40 -0.12 8.01
N LEU A 42 -3.36 -0.84 8.46
CA LEU A 42 -3.00 -2.13 7.88
C LEU A 42 -3.92 -3.21 8.44
N GLU A 43 -4.28 -4.15 7.57
CA GLU A 43 -5.01 -5.36 7.95
C GLU A 43 -4.04 -6.31 8.66
N ILE A 44 -4.24 -6.52 9.96
CA ILE A 44 -3.31 -7.29 10.79
C ILE A 44 -3.26 -8.74 10.31
N ASP A 45 -4.40 -9.32 9.95
CA ASP A 45 -4.46 -10.68 9.42
C ASP A 45 -3.62 -10.84 8.14
N ALA A 46 -3.49 -9.78 7.33
CA ALA A 46 -2.71 -9.82 6.10
C ALA A 46 -1.20 -9.72 6.33
N ILE A 47 -0.75 -9.16 7.45
CA ILE A 47 0.67 -9.01 7.81
C ILE A 47 1.12 -9.97 8.93
N ARG A 48 0.19 -10.75 9.48
CA ARG A 48 0.40 -11.62 10.64
C ARG A 48 1.56 -12.59 10.45
N GLU A 49 1.67 -13.21 9.27
CA GLU A 49 2.78 -14.13 8.94
C GLU A 49 4.17 -13.46 9.06
N TRP A 50 4.27 -12.17 8.69
CA TRP A 50 5.53 -11.42 8.80
C TRP A 50 5.79 -10.92 10.21
N VAL A 51 4.73 -10.67 10.96
CA VAL A 51 4.80 -10.15 12.32
C VAL A 51 5.17 -11.27 13.30
N ASP A 52 4.53 -12.43 13.17
CA ASP A 52 4.74 -13.60 14.03
C ASP A 52 6.17 -14.16 13.92
N THR A 53 6.87 -13.87 12.81
CA THR A 53 8.28 -14.26 12.63
C THR A 53 9.28 -13.29 13.27
N ILE A 54 8.87 -12.06 13.58
CA ILE A 54 9.75 -11.00 14.09
C ILE A 54 9.47 -10.72 15.58
N LEU A 55 8.21 -10.84 16.01
CA LEU A 55 7.80 -10.51 17.36
C LEU A 55 7.95 -11.70 18.33
N PRO A 56 8.34 -11.44 19.59
CA PRO A 56 8.25 -12.43 20.65
C PRO A 56 6.81 -12.94 20.83
N TYR A 57 6.66 -14.20 21.27
CA TYR A 57 5.37 -14.84 21.57
C TYR A 57 4.54 -14.13 22.66
N THR A 58 5.13 -13.17 23.37
CA THR A 58 4.47 -12.37 24.41
C THR A 58 3.87 -11.06 23.88
N THR A 59 4.04 -10.74 22.60
CA THR A 59 3.60 -9.48 22.01
C THR A 59 2.64 -9.73 20.85
N GLU A 60 1.52 -8.99 20.85
CA GLU A 60 0.50 -9.05 19.82
C GLU A 60 0.31 -7.66 19.20
N ILE A 61 0.26 -7.57 17.88
CA ILE A 61 -0.12 -6.33 17.20
C ILE A 61 -1.64 -6.23 17.19
N THR A 62 -2.17 -5.29 17.95
CA THR A 62 -3.62 -5.00 17.98
C THR A 62 -4.03 -4.00 16.91
N ARG A 63 -3.12 -3.10 16.53
CA ARG A 63 -3.38 -2.05 15.55
C ARG A 63 -2.09 -1.60 14.85
N ALA A 64 -2.16 -1.38 13.54
CA ALA A 64 -1.05 -0.88 12.75
C ALA A 64 -1.51 0.30 11.88
N TYR A 65 -1.09 1.50 12.24
CA TYR A 65 -1.45 2.73 11.56
C TYR A 65 -0.25 3.31 10.82
N CYS A 66 -0.45 3.71 9.57
CA CYS A 66 0.55 4.38 8.77
C CYS A 66 0.04 5.77 8.36
N SER A 67 0.79 6.81 8.73
CA SER A 67 0.44 8.20 8.37
C SER A 67 0.65 8.48 6.89
N MET A 68 1.69 7.92 6.29
CA MET A 68 2.01 8.15 4.88
C MET A 68 2.87 7.01 4.31
N ALA A 69 2.52 6.53 3.12
CA ALA A 69 3.39 5.69 2.30
C ALA A 69 3.46 6.23 0.88
N VAL A 70 4.67 6.32 0.32
CA VAL A 70 4.90 6.78 -1.05
C VAL A 70 5.46 5.62 -1.87
N VAL A 71 4.74 5.25 -2.91
CA VAL A 71 5.15 4.26 -3.90
C VAL A 71 5.59 5.00 -5.15
N LYS A 72 6.85 4.85 -5.53
CA LYS A 72 7.39 5.43 -6.77
C LYS A 72 7.38 4.39 -7.88
N ILE A 73 6.75 4.73 -9.00
CA ILE A 73 6.74 3.99 -10.26
C ILE A 73 7.83 4.60 -11.15
N PRO A 74 8.92 3.87 -11.42
CA PRO A 74 10.00 4.36 -12.25
C PRO A 74 9.63 4.25 -13.74
N TRP A 75 8.74 5.12 -14.25
CA TRP A 75 8.25 5.07 -15.64
C TRP A 75 9.36 4.96 -16.68
N THR A 76 10.48 5.66 -16.45
CA THR A 76 11.65 5.68 -17.35
C THR A 76 12.46 4.39 -17.32
N GLN A 77 12.29 3.55 -16.30
CA GLN A 77 13.01 2.29 -16.12
C GLN A 77 12.07 1.08 -15.95
N ILE A 78 10.79 1.20 -16.34
CA ILE A 78 9.79 0.10 -16.23
C ILE A 78 10.27 -1.22 -16.86
N ARG A 79 11.14 -1.15 -17.88
CA ARG A 79 11.72 -2.35 -18.52
C ARG A 79 12.91 -2.96 -17.77
N TYR A 80 13.48 -2.25 -16.79
CA TYR A 80 14.75 -2.60 -16.15
C TYR A 80 14.66 -2.71 -14.61
N LYS A 81 13.64 -2.16 -13.98
CA LYS A 81 13.34 -2.37 -12.56
C LYS A 81 11.82 -2.45 -12.32
N PRO A 82 11.36 -3.41 -11.49
CA PRO A 82 9.98 -3.43 -11.02
C PRO A 82 9.65 -2.19 -10.17
#